data_AF-K2RS14-F1
#
_entry.id   AF-K2RS14-F1
#
_cell.length_a   1.000
_cell.length_b   1.000
_cell.length_c   1.000
_cell.angle_alpha   90.00
_cell.angle_beta   90.00
_cell.angle_gamma   90.00
#
_symmetry.space_group_name_H-M   'P 1'
#
loop_
_entity.id
_entity.type
_entity.pdbx_description
1 polymer ?
#
loop_
_entity_poly.entity_id
_entity_poly.type
_entity_poly.pdbx_seq_one_letter_code
_entity_poly.pdbx_strand_id
1 'polypeptide(L)' 'MIMDLLTELNHEGMSIIIVTHDPMAAEYAHKTVKMKDGKIGNSS' A
#
# COMPACT_ATOMS: atom_id res chain seq x y z
N MET A 1 9.45 -7.01 8.42
CA MET A 1 9.35 -7.36 6.97
C MET A 1 10.14 -6.32 6.17
N ILE A 2 10.29 -6.42 4.84
CA ILE A 2 10.86 -5.29 4.06
C ILE A 2 10.03 -3.99 4.21
N MET A 3 8.77 -4.14 4.63
CA MET A 3 7.81 -3.05 4.87
C MET A 3 8.34 -1.99 5.84
N ASP A 4 9.12 -2.38 6.85
CA ASP A 4 9.60 -1.43 7.87
C ASP A 4 10.56 -0.38 7.24
N LEU A 5 11.43 -0.82 6.33
CA LEU A 5 12.31 0.06 5.53
C LEU A 5 11.49 0.96 4.58
N LEU A 6 10.47 0.40 3.93
CA LEU A 6 9.62 1.18 3.01
C LEU A 6 8.83 2.25 3.78
N THR A 7 8.40 1.97 5.01
CA THR A 7 7.75 2.94 5.89
C THR A 7 8.71 4.07 6.25
N GLU A 8 9.96 3.79 6.62
CA GLU A 8 10.97 4.84 6.88
C GLU A 8 11.19 5.75 5.66
N LEU A 9 11.43 5.16 4.48
CA LEU A 9 11.63 5.95 3.26
C LEU A 9 10.39 6.77 2.89
N ASN A 10 9.19 6.25 3.15
CA ASN A 10 7.96 7.03 2.96
C ASN A 10 7.86 8.21 3.93
N HIS A 11 8.27 8.03 5.19
CA HIS A 11 8.35 9.12 6.18
C HIS A 11 9.39 10.18 5.80
N GLU A 12 10.46 9.80 5.11
CA GLU A 12 11.45 10.73 4.55
C GLU A 12 10.94 11.52 3.31
N GLY A 13 9.70 11.27 2.90
CA GLY A 13 9.02 12.01 1.82
C GLY A 13 8.98 11.27 0.48
N MET A 14 9.50 10.04 0.40
CA MET A 14 9.41 9.24 -0.82
C MET A 14 7.98 8.74 -1.04
N SER A 15 7.42 8.97 -2.22
CA SER A 15 6.13 8.36 -2.60
C SER A 15 6.34 6.88 -2.97
N ILE A 16 5.59 5.98 -2.33
CA ILE A 16 5.71 4.52 -2.52
C ILE A 16 4.34 3.94 -2.89
N ILE A 17 4.33 3.07 -3.91
CA ILE A 17 3.16 2.26 -4.29
C ILE A 17 3.56 0.79 -4.22
N ILE A 18 2.79 -0.01 -3.49
CA ILE A 18 3.01 -1.45 -3.33
C ILE A 18 1.79 -2.19 -3.85
N VAL A 19 2.03 -3.22 -4.67
CA VAL A 19 1.00 -4.16 -5.12
C VAL A 19 1.22 -5.47 -4.37
N THR A 20 0.21 -5.90 -3.63
CA THR A 20 0.29 -7.12 -2.82
C THR A 20 -1.07 -7.80 -2.73
N HIS A 21 -1.05 -9.11 -2.52
CA HIS A 21 -2.22 -9.89 -2.12
C HIS A 21 -2.25 -10.18 -0.61
N ASP A 22 -1.20 -9.84 0.11
CA ASP A 22 -1.10 -10.02 1.56
C ASP A 22 -1.81 -8.87 2.30
N PRO A 23 -2.86 -9.15 3.11
CA PRO A 23 -3.54 -8.12 3.89
C PRO A 23 -2.64 -7.46 4.93
N MET A 24 -1.64 -8.16 5.50
CA MET A 24 -0.74 -7.59 6.50
C MET A 24 0.10 -6.45 5.91
N ALA A 25 0.58 -6.61 4.69
CA ALA A 25 1.32 -5.56 4.00
C ALA A 25 0.45 -4.32 3.68
N ALA A 26 -0.87 -4.50 3.50
CA ALA A 26 -1.78 -3.39 3.28
C ALA A 26 -1.99 -2.51 4.53
N GLU A 27 -1.80 -3.05 5.74
CA GLU A 27 -1.93 -2.32 7.01
C GLU A 27 -0.84 -1.24 7.17
N TYR A 28 0.30 -1.39 6.50
CA TYR A 28 1.38 -0.40 6.50
C TYR A 28 1.09 0.81 5.60
N ALA A 29 0.07 0.75 4.74
CA ALA A 29 -0.19 1.79 3.74
C ALA A 29 -1.12 2.89 4.29
N HIS A 30 -0.76 4.15 4.04
CA HIS A 30 -1.64 5.32 4.33
C HIS A 30 -2.97 5.27 3.56
N LYS A 31 -2.98 4.66 2.38
CA LYS A 31 -4.19 4.48 1.56
C LYS A 31 -4.15 3.13 0.87
N THR A 32 -5.20 2.34 1.07
CA THR A 32 -5.39 1.07 0.37
C THR A 32 -6.41 1.23 -0.75
N VAL A 33 -6.07 0.73 -1.93
CA VAL A 33 -6.97 0.66 -3.09
C VAL A 33 -7.11 -0.80 -3.50
N LYS A 34 -8.34 -1.26 -3.71
CA LYS A 34 -8.61 -2.62 -4.22
C LYS A 34 -8.92 -2.55 -5.70
N MET A 35 -8.30 -3.43 -6.48
CA MET A 35 -8.59 -3.61 -7.90
C MET A 35 -9.22 -4.98 -8.15
N LYS A 36 -10.30 -5.01 -8.92
CA LYS A 36 -10.98 -6.25 -9.34
C LYS A 36 -11.46 -6.08 -10.79
N ASP A 37 -11.19 -7.08 -11.63
CA ASP A 37 -11.61 -7.10 -13.05
C ASP A 37 -11.25 -5.81 -13.82
N GLY A 38 -10.05 -5.28 -13.58
CA GLY A 38 -9.55 -4.05 -14.20
C GLY A 38 -10.20 -2.76 -13.69
N LYS A 39 -11.04 -2.83 -12.65
CA LYS A 39 -11.71 -1.68 -12.03
C LYS A 39 -11.19 -1.43 -10.62
N ILE A 40 -10.98 -0.16 -10.30
CA ILE A 40 -10.68 0.28 -8.95
C ILE A 40 -12.00 0.36 -8.16
N GLY A 41 -12.05 -0.31 -7.00
CA GLY A 41 -13.17 -0.17 -6.07
C GLY A 41 -13.11 1.18 -5.36
N ASN A 42 -14.26 1.84 -5.19
CA ASN A 42 -14.36 3.03 -4.36
C ASN A 42 -14.26 2.61 -2.89
N SER A 43 -13.20 3.03 -2.22
CA SER A 43 -13.11 3.01 -0.75
C SER A 43 -14.00 4.15 -0.24
N SER A 44 -15.20 3.83 0.26
CA SER A 44 -16.05 4.75 1.04
C SER A 44 -15.84 4.52 2.52
#